data_AF-A0A8J6J8F3-F1
#
_entry.id   AF-A0A8J6J8F3-F1
#
_cell.length_a   1.000
_cell.length_b   1.000
_cell.length_c   1.000
_cell.angle_alpha   90.00
_cell.angle_beta   90.00
_cell.angle_gamma   90.00
#
_symmetry.space_group_name_H-M   'P 1'
#
loop_
_entity.id
_entity.type
_entity.pdbx_description
1 polymer ?
#
loop_
_entity_poly.entity_id
_entity_poly.type
_entity_poly.pdbx_seq_one_letter_code
_entity_poly.pdbx_strand_id
1 'polypeptide(L)'
;MCGVDLNLKYGTYEDIAFTGCTFTGNGANRGTALHIKARDDGSYATNDASLDGVTIEGCVFSENNAVDSGAAEETPYGPVVLGEPGKDNKTPVNVSIQPDVTYTDNLKTDAVFTVTFDSNGGNAVPTQMVEANQTITLPTPTRSGSYTFQGWYEDGTKIEQKEYQVTKDVTLVAQWTYTGGGSGGGGGSSSYSISVDKNIDNGSVTVSPKSASSGRTVTITVKPDGGYELDELTVTDKNGDEIKLTDKGDGKYTFKMPRSKVTIEASFVEIDHQDTCPAAGFR
;
A
#
# COMPACT_ATOMS: atom_id res chain seq x y z
N MET A 1 6.63 12.13 31.08
CA MET A 1 6.60 10.77 31.69
C MET A 1 6.28 9.77 30.61
N CYS A 2 6.85 8.57 30.57
CA CYS A 2 6.48 7.56 29.56
C CYS A 2 5.48 6.53 30.09
N GLY A 3 4.76 5.85 29.20
CA GLY A 3 3.89 4.72 29.57
C GLY A 3 4.71 3.53 30.08
N VAL A 4 5.69 3.09 29.27
CA VAL A 4 6.68 2.08 29.62
C VAL A 4 8.08 2.67 29.50
N ASP A 5 8.90 2.50 30.54
CA ASP A 5 10.31 2.84 30.55
C ASP A 5 11.16 1.57 30.67
N LEU A 6 11.80 1.18 29.57
CA LEU A 6 12.81 0.13 29.58
C LEU A 6 14.20 0.77 29.74
N ASN A 7 14.71 0.72 30.97
CA ASN A 7 15.97 1.35 31.36
C ASN A 7 17.01 0.27 31.74
N LEU A 8 17.74 -0.23 30.74
CA LEU A 8 18.70 -1.31 30.87
C LEU A 8 20.05 -0.79 31.36
N LYS A 9 20.65 -1.54 32.29
CA LYS A 9 21.93 -1.22 32.93
C LYS A 9 22.71 -2.49 33.17
N TYR A 10 24.03 -2.42 33.05
CA TYR A 10 24.96 -3.46 33.50
C TYR A 10 24.73 -4.82 32.82
N GLY A 11 24.81 -4.87 31.49
CA GLY A 11 24.68 -6.14 30.77
C GLY A 11 24.39 -6.04 29.28
N THR A 12 24.48 -7.17 28.61
CA THR A 12 24.13 -7.32 27.20
C THR A 12 22.72 -7.91 27.11
N TYR A 13 21.87 -7.25 26.34
CA TYR A 13 20.48 -7.64 26.14
C TYR A 13 20.23 -7.85 24.66
N GLU A 14 19.41 -8.85 24.34
CA GLU A 14 19.11 -9.23 22.97
C GLU A 14 17.61 -9.52 22.80
N ASP A 15 17.09 -9.32 21.60
CA ASP A 15 15.77 -9.78 21.15
C ASP A 15 14.58 -9.36 22.03
N ILE A 16 14.54 -8.09 22.44
CA ILE A 16 13.41 -7.57 23.22
C ILE A 16 12.23 -7.27 22.30
N ALA A 17 11.11 -7.97 22.49
CA ALA A 17 9.91 -7.83 21.67
C ALA A 17 8.71 -7.22 22.44
N PHE A 18 8.04 -6.27 21.80
CA PHE A 18 6.74 -5.73 22.17
C PHE A 18 5.73 -6.13 21.11
N THR A 19 4.91 -7.14 21.41
CA THR A 19 3.97 -7.72 20.45
C THR A 19 2.53 -7.56 20.93
N GLY A 20 1.64 -7.07 20.07
CA GLY A 20 0.20 -7.01 20.38
C GLY A 20 -0.17 -6.04 21.52
N CYS A 21 0.69 -5.06 21.83
CA CYS A 21 0.48 -4.14 22.95
C CYS A 21 -0.53 -3.03 22.59
N THR A 22 -1.19 -2.44 23.58
CA THR A 22 -2.02 -1.25 23.38
C THR A 22 -1.59 -0.17 24.35
N PHE A 23 -1.16 0.97 23.82
CA PHE A 23 -0.77 2.16 24.55
C PHE A 23 -1.76 3.28 24.24
N THR A 24 -2.65 3.57 25.19
CA THR A 24 -3.64 4.63 25.08
C THR A 24 -3.49 5.66 26.20
N GLY A 25 -3.54 6.95 25.86
CA GLY A 25 -3.53 8.03 26.85
C GLY A 25 -2.23 8.19 27.62
N ASN A 26 -1.12 7.58 27.15
CA ASN A 26 0.15 7.64 27.87
C ASN A 26 0.79 9.02 27.71
N GLY A 27 1.49 9.45 28.75
CA GLY A 27 2.45 10.54 28.64
C GLY A 27 1.94 11.94 28.99
N ALA A 28 1.24 12.13 30.10
CA ALA A 28 1.01 13.48 30.63
C ALA A 28 2.32 14.31 30.65
N ASN A 29 2.24 15.59 30.27
CA ASN A 29 3.37 16.52 30.08
C ASN A 29 4.42 16.04 29.05
N ARG A 30 4.06 15.97 27.76
CA ARG A 30 4.99 15.68 26.65
C ARG A 30 5.61 14.28 26.69
N GLY A 31 4.85 13.29 27.13
CA GLY A 31 5.34 11.94 27.37
C GLY A 31 5.17 10.98 26.20
N THR A 32 6.11 10.04 26.06
CA THR A 32 6.06 8.98 25.03
C THR A 32 5.33 7.72 25.54
N ALA A 33 4.90 6.83 24.65
CA ALA A 33 4.30 5.57 25.09
C ALA A 33 5.39 4.58 25.55
N LEU A 34 6.44 4.41 24.74
CA LEU A 34 7.50 3.43 24.97
C LEU A 34 8.87 4.11 24.86
N HIS A 35 9.62 4.12 25.97
CA HIS A 35 11.00 4.61 25.99
C HIS A 35 11.95 3.43 26.21
N ILE A 36 12.86 3.19 25.27
CA ILE A 36 13.82 2.08 25.31
C ILE A 36 15.23 2.63 25.37
N LYS A 37 15.97 2.26 26.42
CA LYS A 37 17.33 2.76 26.70
C LYS A 37 18.23 1.63 27.16
N ALA A 38 19.40 1.53 26.51
CA ALA A 38 20.55 0.81 27.01
C ALA A 38 21.65 1.83 27.34
N ARG A 39 22.09 1.86 28.60
CA ARG A 39 22.94 2.93 29.15
C ARG A 39 24.43 2.69 28.82
N ASP A 40 24.81 3.00 27.59
CA ASP A 40 26.18 2.92 27.03
C ASP A 40 26.81 4.30 26.72
N ASP A 41 26.37 5.35 27.43
CA ASP A 41 26.80 6.75 27.29
C ASP A 41 28.24 7.05 27.77
N GLY A 42 29.04 6.03 28.05
CA GLY A 42 30.38 6.16 28.63
C GLY A 42 30.41 6.47 30.14
N SER A 43 29.28 6.86 30.77
CA SER A 43 29.19 7.05 32.23
C SER A 43 29.33 5.74 33.01
N TYR A 44 29.12 4.61 32.34
CA TYR A 44 29.18 3.25 32.89
C TYR A 44 30.32 2.43 32.26
N ALA A 45 31.44 3.04 31.88
CA ALA A 45 32.49 2.45 31.04
C ALA A 45 32.99 1.03 31.35
N THR A 46 32.83 0.50 32.56
CA THR A 46 33.21 -0.88 32.90
C THR A 46 32.05 -1.88 32.90
N ASN A 47 30.81 -1.39 32.84
CA ASN A 47 29.58 -2.17 32.92
C ASN A 47 28.47 -1.42 32.15
N ASP A 48 28.73 -1.05 30.90
CA ASP A 48 27.70 -0.46 30.05
C ASP A 48 26.57 -1.46 29.79
N ALA A 49 25.43 -0.94 29.35
CA ALA A 49 24.37 -1.79 28.83
C ALA A 49 24.30 -1.68 27.31
N SER A 50 24.24 -2.82 26.63
CA SER A 50 23.98 -2.90 25.19
C SER A 50 22.66 -3.59 24.91
N LEU A 51 22.00 -3.20 23.82
CA LEU A 51 20.79 -3.84 23.33
C LEU A 51 20.90 -4.09 21.82
N ASP A 52 20.87 -5.36 21.42
CA ASP A 52 20.84 -5.79 20.02
C ASP A 52 19.51 -6.49 19.73
N GLY A 53 18.69 -5.90 18.87
CA GLY A 53 17.39 -6.47 18.53
C GLY A 53 16.27 -5.92 19.42
N VAL A 54 15.42 -5.11 18.80
CA VAL A 54 14.15 -4.67 19.38
C VAL A 54 13.08 -4.86 18.32
N THR A 55 11.97 -5.52 18.65
CA THR A 55 10.83 -5.67 17.74
C THR A 55 9.58 -5.03 18.32
N ILE A 56 8.93 -4.14 17.59
CA ILE A 56 7.63 -3.57 17.93
C ILE A 56 6.65 -3.97 16.84
N GLU A 57 5.72 -4.87 17.15
CA GLU A 57 4.80 -5.46 16.17
C GLU A 57 3.38 -5.61 16.71
N GLY A 58 2.37 -5.35 15.88
CA GLY A 58 0.96 -5.44 16.25
C GLY A 58 0.55 -4.54 17.42
N CYS A 59 1.33 -3.50 17.72
CA CYS A 59 1.05 -2.56 18.79
C CYS A 59 0.09 -1.46 18.33
N VAL A 60 -0.72 -0.93 19.24
CA VAL A 60 -1.60 0.21 18.97
C VAL A 60 -1.16 1.38 19.81
N PHE A 61 -0.93 2.52 19.18
CA PHE A 61 -0.56 3.78 19.84
C PHE A 61 -1.66 4.82 19.55
N SER A 62 -2.47 5.15 20.54
CA SER A 62 -3.57 6.10 20.40
C SER A 62 -3.57 7.12 21.53
N GLU A 63 -3.92 8.37 21.25
CA GLU A 63 -4.06 9.43 22.28
C GLU A 63 -2.82 9.57 23.20
N ASN A 64 -1.65 9.11 22.74
CA ASN A 64 -0.43 9.32 23.48
C ASN A 64 -0.11 10.81 23.33
N ASN A 65 0.11 11.50 24.44
CA ASN A 65 0.40 12.94 24.49
C ASN A 65 1.83 13.25 23.99
N ALA A 66 2.20 12.59 22.89
CA ALA A 66 3.40 12.77 22.11
C ALA A 66 3.27 14.07 21.30
N VAL A 67 3.26 15.20 22.00
CA VAL A 67 3.51 16.52 21.40
C VAL A 67 3.93 17.49 22.51
N ASP A 68 4.82 18.43 22.17
CA ASP A 68 4.51 19.82 22.56
C ASP A 68 5.27 20.80 21.67
N SER A 69 4.53 21.42 20.77
CA SER A 69 4.81 22.77 20.29
C SER A 69 4.79 23.72 21.49
N GLY A 70 5.94 23.98 22.10
CA GLY A 70 6.00 24.85 23.27
C GLY A 70 7.39 25.19 23.83
N ALA A 71 8.46 24.54 23.38
CA ALA A 71 9.82 25.02 23.59
C ALA A 71 10.38 25.45 22.24
N ALA A 72 11.00 26.64 22.22
CA ALA A 72 11.62 27.20 21.03
C ALA A 72 12.73 26.25 20.54
N GLU A 73 12.58 25.78 19.30
CA GLU A 73 13.55 25.00 18.52
C GLU A 73 13.80 23.56 19.02
N GLU A 74 13.86 22.60 18.07
CA GLU A 74 14.29 21.19 18.20
C GLU A 74 13.22 20.10 18.57
N THR A 75 12.77 19.42 17.50
CA THR A 75 12.14 18.09 17.28
C THR A 75 10.99 17.53 18.16
N PRO A 76 9.82 17.17 17.57
CA PRO A 76 8.73 16.49 18.27
C PRO A 76 9.05 15.02 18.60
N TYR A 77 8.76 14.58 19.84
CA TYR A 77 8.92 13.19 20.26
C TYR A 77 7.77 12.30 19.75
N GLY A 78 8.08 11.13 19.17
CA GLY A 78 7.11 10.10 18.77
C GLY A 78 6.63 9.22 19.94
N PRO A 79 5.61 8.36 19.74
CA PRO A 79 5.13 7.38 20.72
C PRO A 79 6.19 6.31 21.07
N VAL A 80 7.23 6.16 20.27
CA VAL A 80 8.41 5.34 20.59
C VAL A 80 9.63 6.25 20.68
N VAL A 81 10.44 6.11 21.72
CA VAL A 81 11.70 6.84 21.89
C VAL A 81 12.81 5.84 22.16
N LEU A 82 13.91 5.99 21.42
CA LEU A 82 15.11 5.18 21.55
C LEU A 82 16.26 6.06 22.06
N GLY A 83 17.09 5.50 22.93
CA GLY A 83 18.19 6.21 23.56
C GLY A 83 17.73 7.26 24.56
N GLU A 84 18.68 7.75 25.36
CA GLU A 84 18.45 8.84 26.29
C GLU A 84 18.82 10.19 25.64
N PRO A 85 17.92 11.19 25.71
CA PRO A 85 18.21 12.51 25.14
C PRO A 85 19.53 13.10 25.63
N GLY A 86 20.41 13.44 24.67
CA GLY A 86 21.69 14.11 24.94
C GLY A 86 22.77 13.23 25.59
N LYS A 87 22.68 11.90 25.46
CA LYS A 87 23.64 10.96 26.09
C LYS A 87 24.48 10.15 25.12
N ASP A 88 24.37 10.36 23.81
CA ASP A 88 25.18 9.64 22.81
C ASP A 88 25.18 8.12 23.03
N ASN A 89 24.01 7.55 23.35
CA ASN A 89 23.85 6.10 23.45
C ASN A 89 24.10 5.44 22.08
N LYS A 90 24.83 4.32 22.03
CA LYS A 90 25.10 3.63 20.76
C LYS A 90 24.03 2.57 20.44
N THR A 91 23.31 2.10 21.44
CA THR A 91 22.29 1.06 21.33
C THR A 91 20.95 1.54 21.91
N PRO A 92 19.78 1.03 21.46
CA PRO A 92 19.62 -0.21 20.69
C PRO A 92 20.04 -0.15 19.22
N VAL A 93 20.56 -1.28 18.72
CA VAL A 93 20.77 -1.54 17.28
C VAL A 93 19.79 -2.62 16.80
N ASN A 94 19.65 -2.77 15.48
CA ASN A 94 18.77 -3.77 14.86
C ASN A 94 17.32 -3.69 15.35
N VAL A 95 16.78 -2.47 15.37
CA VAL A 95 15.41 -2.19 15.81
C VAL A 95 14.45 -2.32 14.62
N SER A 96 13.38 -3.08 14.78
CA SER A 96 12.28 -3.23 13.83
C SER A 96 11.02 -2.60 14.42
N ILE A 97 10.49 -1.58 13.76
CA ILE A 97 9.30 -0.84 14.17
C ILE A 97 8.22 -1.07 13.12
N GLN A 98 7.05 -1.57 13.54
CA GLN A 98 5.91 -1.74 12.66
C GLN A 98 5.58 -0.46 11.85
N PRO A 99 4.92 -0.62 10.69
CA PRO A 99 4.51 0.51 9.86
C PRO A 99 3.67 1.56 10.60
N ASP A 100 3.69 2.79 10.09
CA ASP A 100 2.87 3.92 10.53
C ASP A 100 3.07 4.35 12.01
N VAL A 101 4.17 3.91 12.64
CA VAL A 101 4.57 4.37 13.97
C VAL A 101 5.72 5.35 13.85
N THR A 102 5.49 6.58 14.28
CA THR A 102 6.57 7.55 14.44
C THR A 102 7.42 7.22 15.65
N TYR A 103 8.70 7.56 15.59
CA TYR A 103 9.63 7.36 16.68
C TYR A 103 10.63 8.50 16.76
N THR A 104 11.35 8.57 17.87
CA THR A 104 12.47 9.49 18.05
C THR A 104 13.72 8.71 18.34
N ASP A 105 14.73 8.97 17.53
CA ASP A 105 16.08 8.46 17.72
C ASP A 105 16.92 9.51 18.48
N ASN A 106 17.33 9.19 19.70
CA ASN A 106 18.30 9.98 20.47
C ASN A 106 19.66 9.27 20.57
N LEU A 107 19.90 8.27 19.73
CA LEU A 107 21.18 7.58 19.71
C LEU A 107 22.25 8.52 19.18
N LYS A 108 23.49 8.18 19.48
CA LYS A 108 24.68 8.86 19.00
C LYS A 108 24.61 8.97 17.48
N THR A 109 24.91 10.15 16.96
CA THR A 109 25.03 10.39 15.52
C THR A 109 25.92 9.32 14.87
N ASP A 110 25.45 8.79 13.73
CA ASP A 110 26.09 7.72 12.97
C ASP A 110 26.27 6.37 13.70
N ALA A 111 25.63 6.15 14.86
CA ALA A 111 25.60 4.82 15.49
C ALA A 111 24.67 3.86 14.75
N VAL A 112 23.50 4.38 14.34
CA VAL A 112 22.52 3.66 13.54
C VAL A 112 22.03 4.53 12.40
N PHE A 113 21.46 3.88 11.40
CA PHE A 113 20.76 4.52 10.30
C PHE A 113 19.40 3.87 10.09
N THR A 114 18.45 4.71 9.69
CA THR A 114 17.06 4.34 9.42
C THR A 114 16.89 3.88 7.97
N VAL A 115 16.35 2.69 7.79
CA VAL A 115 15.85 2.19 6.50
C VAL A 115 14.32 2.17 6.55
N THR A 116 13.71 3.09 5.82
CA THR A 116 12.25 3.15 5.64
C THR A 116 11.86 2.46 4.34
N PHE A 117 10.80 1.65 4.37
CA PHE A 117 10.31 0.91 3.20
C PHE A 117 8.97 1.47 2.72
N ASP A 118 8.98 2.24 1.62
CA ASP A 118 7.77 2.61 0.91
C ASP A 118 7.36 1.49 -0.04
N SER A 119 6.45 0.63 0.42
CA SER A 119 5.94 -0.49 -0.38
C SER A 119 5.15 -0.06 -1.63
N ASN A 120 4.88 1.23 -1.85
CA ASN A 120 4.28 1.78 -3.07
C ASN A 120 3.03 0.99 -3.54
N GLY A 121 2.07 0.87 -2.62
CA GLY A 121 0.82 0.11 -2.80
C GLY A 121 0.92 -1.40 -2.51
N GLY A 122 2.08 -1.90 -2.08
CA GLY A 122 2.22 -3.23 -1.48
C GLY A 122 1.81 -3.28 -0.01
N ASN A 123 1.88 -4.47 0.61
CA ASN A 123 1.69 -4.60 2.05
C ASN A 123 2.79 -3.83 2.79
N ALA A 124 2.41 -3.26 3.93
CA ALA A 124 3.32 -2.48 4.73
C ALA A 124 4.46 -3.35 5.27
N VAL A 125 5.64 -2.74 5.40
CA VAL A 125 6.89 -3.38 5.82
C VAL A 125 7.45 -2.57 7.00
N PRO A 126 7.87 -3.21 8.10
CA PRO A 126 8.45 -2.50 9.24
C PRO A 126 9.67 -1.66 8.87
N THR A 127 9.79 -0.48 9.49
CA THR A 127 11.02 0.32 9.45
C THR A 127 12.11 -0.39 10.22
N GLN A 128 13.35 -0.30 9.73
CA GLN A 128 14.52 -0.88 10.39
C GLN A 128 15.51 0.21 10.78
N MET A 129 16.02 0.16 12.01
CA MET A 129 17.19 0.94 12.42
C MET A 129 18.35 -0.01 12.62
N VAL A 130 19.41 0.21 11.86
CA VAL A 130 20.50 -0.74 11.66
C VAL A 130 21.79 -0.08 12.10
N GLU A 131 22.68 -0.82 12.76
CA GLU A 131 24.02 -0.33 13.09
C GLU A 131 24.74 0.15 11.81
N ALA A 132 25.44 1.28 11.89
CA ALA A 132 26.12 1.87 10.75
C ALA A 132 27.14 0.91 10.10
N ASN A 133 27.13 0.87 8.76
CA ASN A 133 27.95 0.01 7.91
C ASN A 133 27.59 -1.48 7.92
N GLN A 134 26.55 -1.90 8.65
CA GLN A 134 26.04 -3.27 8.55
C GLN A 134 25.20 -3.48 7.28
N THR A 135 24.97 -4.75 6.95
CA THR A 135 24.17 -5.17 5.80
C THR A 135 22.86 -5.80 6.28
N ILE A 136 21.75 -5.42 5.65
CA ILE A 136 20.44 -6.07 5.84
C ILE A 136 20.04 -6.90 4.62
N THR A 137 19.20 -7.91 4.84
CA THR A 137 18.46 -8.56 3.76
C THR A 137 17.18 -7.79 3.49
N LEU A 138 17.00 -7.34 2.25
CA LEU A 138 15.82 -6.60 1.84
C LEU A 138 14.56 -7.49 1.87
N PRO A 139 13.45 -7.01 2.46
CA PRO A 139 12.20 -7.75 2.51
C PRO A 139 11.58 -7.87 1.11
N THR A 140 10.76 -8.88 0.89
CA THR A 140 9.99 -9.06 -0.35
C THR A 140 8.51 -8.83 -0.04
N PRO A 141 8.00 -7.59 -0.18
CA PRO A 141 6.59 -7.33 0.01
C PRO A 141 5.78 -8.02 -1.08
N THR A 142 4.47 -8.06 -0.85
CA THR A 142 3.44 -8.46 -1.80
C THR A 142 2.52 -7.27 -2.09
N ARG A 143 1.81 -7.30 -3.22
CA ARG A 143 0.83 -6.27 -3.58
C ARG A 143 -0.43 -6.93 -4.06
N SER A 144 -1.57 -6.53 -3.51
CA SER A 144 -2.88 -7.05 -3.91
C SER A 144 -3.15 -6.76 -5.39
N GLY A 145 -3.88 -7.67 -6.04
CA GLY A 145 -4.01 -7.69 -7.49
C GLY A 145 -2.87 -8.48 -8.13
N SER A 146 -2.78 -8.44 -9.44
CA SER A 146 -1.75 -9.18 -10.16
C SER A 146 -0.54 -8.27 -10.40
N TYR A 147 0.36 -8.24 -9.43
CA TYR A 147 1.62 -7.51 -9.50
C TYR A 147 2.78 -8.42 -9.10
N THR A 148 3.94 -8.19 -9.70
CA THR A 148 5.19 -8.83 -9.32
C THR A 148 6.18 -7.78 -8.87
N PHE A 149 6.71 -7.98 -7.67
CA PHE A 149 7.75 -7.14 -7.08
C PHE A 149 9.00 -7.15 -7.96
N GLN A 150 9.45 -5.97 -8.39
CA GLN A 150 10.64 -5.83 -9.24
C GLN A 150 11.92 -5.57 -8.43
N GLY A 151 11.78 -5.15 -7.17
CA GLY A 151 12.88 -4.78 -6.31
C GLY A 151 12.65 -3.43 -5.64
N TRP A 152 13.59 -3.09 -4.77
CA TRP A 152 13.68 -1.81 -4.10
C TRP A 152 14.55 -0.84 -4.89
N TYR A 153 14.22 0.45 -4.79
CA TYR A 153 14.91 1.53 -5.47
C TYR A 153 15.32 2.60 -4.46
N GLU A 154 16.57 3.06 -4.56
CA GLU A 154 17.10 4.22 -3.84
C GLU A 154 17.26 5.36 -4.84
N ASP A 155 16.60 6.50 -4.61
CA ASP A 155 16.66 7.68 -5.48
C ASP A 155 16.40 7.36 -6.97
N GLY A 156 15.48 6.41 -7.23
CA GLY A 156 15.12 5.96 -8.58
C GLY A 156 16.10 4.96 -9.22
N THR A 157 17.17 4.58 -8.53
CA THR A 157 18.12 3.54 -8.97
C THR A 157 17.77 2.21 -8.33
N LYS A 158 17.68 1.15 -9.13
CA LYS A 158 17.35 -0.20 -8.65
C LYS A 158 18.52 -0.78 -7.84
N ILE A 159 18.21 -1.37 -6.69
CA ILE A 159 19.15 -2.19 -5.93
C ILE A 159 19.07 -3.62 -6.51
N GLU A 160 20.17 -4.08 -7.11
CA GLU A 160 20.20 -5.39 -7.80
C GLU A 160 20.43 -6.57 -6.84
N GLN A 161 21.08 -6.31 -5.71
CA GLN A 161 21.35 -7.29 -4.66
C GLN A 161 20.15 -7.44 -3.73
N LYS A 162 20.02 -8.61 -3.11
CA LYS A 162 19.09 -8.80 -1.98
C LYS A 162 19.60 -8.19 -0.69
N GLU A 163 20.89 -7.93 -0.63
CA GLU A 163 21.59 -7.34 0.51
C GLU A 163 21.76 -5.84 0.29
N TYR A 164 21.58 -5.05 1.33
CA TYR A 164 21.74 -3.60 1.30
C TYR A 164 22.64 -3.14 2.45
N GLN A 165 23.73 -2.46 2.11
CA GLN A 165 24.66 -1.91 3.09
C GLN A 165 24.15 -0.55 3.57
N VAL A 166 23.89 -0.44 4.88
CA VAL A 166 23.30 0.76 5.47
C VAL A 166 24.40 1.73 5.88
N THR A 167 24.50 2.85 5.16
CA THR A 167 25.54 3.88 5.36
C THR A 167 25.00 5.28 5.62
N LYS A 168 23.67 5.44 5.55
CA LYS A 168 22.92 6.66 5.80
C LYS A 168 21.45 6.31 6.02
N ASP A 169 20.69 7.26 6.54
CA ASP A 169 19.23 7.20 6.49
C ASP A 169 18.75 7.14 5.04
N VAL A 170 17.81 6.24 4.75
CA VAL A 170 17.32 6.01 3.40
C VAL A 170 15.84 5.62 3.40
N THR A 171 15.13 6.06 2.36
CA THR A 171 13.82 5.51 2.00
C THR A 171 13.96 4.68 0.74
N LEU A 172 13.67 3.39 0.85
CA LEU A 172 13.65 2.46 -0.27
C LEU A 172 12.22 2.35 -0.80
N VAL A 173 12.05 2.58 -2.11
CA VAL A 173 10.73 2.56 -2.75
C VAL A 173 10.57 1.30 -3.58
N ALA A 174 9.48 0.57 -3.34
CA ALA A 174 9.15 -0.63 -4.10
C ALA A 174 8.68 -0.27 -5.51
N GLN A 175 9.13 -1.05 -6.50
CA GLN A 175 8.57 -1.02 -7.84
C GLN A 175 7.87 -2.33 -8.18
N TRP A 176 6.80 -2.21 -8.94
CA TRP A 176 5.89 -3.31 -9.24
C TRP A 176 5.61 -3.36 -10.73
N THR A 177 5.71 -4.55 -11.31
CA THR A 177 5.17 -4.80 -12.65
C THR A 177 3.78 -5.38 -12.49
N TYR A 178 2.78 -4.76 -13.08
CA TYR A 178 1.46 -5.37 -13.18
C TYR A 178 1.54 -6.64 -14.05
N THR A 179 1.29 -7.79 -13.45
CA THR A 179 1.28 -9.11 -14.09
C THR A 179 -0.13 -9.62 -14.39
N GLY A 180 -1.18 -8.83 -14.09
CA GLY A 180 -2.59 -9.16 -14.39
C GLY A 180 -2.97 -9.04 -15.85
N GLY A 181 -1.97 -8.81 -16.68
CA GLY A 181 -1.95 -9.07 -18.10
C GLY A 181 -0.56 -9.57 -18.46
N GLY A 182 -0.26 -10.83 -18.15
CA GLY A 182 0.96 -11.50 -18.61
C GLY A 182 0.91 -11.67 -20.13
N SER A 183 1.41 -10.67 -20.85
CA SER A 183 1.91 -10.85 -22.20
C SER A 183 3.22 -11.61 -22.09
N GLY A 184 3.20 -12.90 -22.41
CA GLY A 184 4.41 -13.65 -22.74
C GLY A 184 5.08 -13.05 -23.98
N GLY A 185 6.41 -13.17 -24.01
CA GLY A 185 7.33 -12.46 -24.91
C GLY A 185 7.07 -12.55 -26.42
N GLY A 186 7.60 -11.54 -27.11
CA GLY A 186 8.21 -11.69 -28.43
C GLY A 186 7.33 -11.35 -29.64
N GLY A 187 7.57 -10.16 -30.22
CA GLY A 187 7.30 -9.89 -31.63
C GLY A 187 5.89 -9.40 -31.97
N GLY A 188 5.79 -8.13 -32.39
CA GLY A 188 4.62 -7.60 -33.09
C GLY A 188 3.44 -7.24 -32.20
N SER A 189 3.44 -5.99 -31.71
CA SER A 189 2.26 -5.33 -31.18
C SER A 189 1.11 -5.34 -32.20
N SER A 190 0.15 -6.26 -32.05
CA SER A 190 -1.16 -6.14 -32.71
C SER A 190 -2.21 -5.93 -31.63
N SER A 191 -2.50 -4.66 -31.34
CA SER A 191 -3.73 -4.31 -30.65
C SER A 191 -4.91 -4.57 -31.59
N TYR A 192 -5.95 -5.23 -31.12
CA TYR A 192 -7.17 -5.45 -31.89
C TYR A 192 -8.16 -4.31 -31.62
N SER A 193 -8.78 -3.78 -32.66
CA SER A 193 -9.78 -2.72 -32.54
C SER A 193 -11.10 -3.27 -32.02
N ILE A 194 -11.82 -2.43 -31.27
CA ILE A 194 -13.18 -2.68 -30.82
C ILE A 194 -14.05 -1.61 -31.48
N SER A 195 -15.05 -2.04 -32.23
CA SER A 195 -15.99 -1.16 -32.93
C SER A 195 -17.35 -1.29 -32.28
N VAL A 196 -17.94 -0.16 -31.91
CA VAL A 196 -19.35 -0.09 -31.53
C VAL A 196 -20.13 0.28 -32.77
N ASP A 197 -21.26 -0.37 -33.02
CA ASP A 197 -22.15 -0.01 -34.12
C ASP A 197 -22.52 1.48 -34.02
N LYS A 198 -22.56 2.15 -35.16
CA LYS A 198 -22.95 3.56 -35.28
C LYS A 198 -24.47 3.71 -35.32
N ASN A 199 -25.20 2.64 -35.64
CA ASN A 199 -26.65 2.63 -35.79
C ASN A 199 -27.30 2.09 -34.50
N ILE A 200 -27.07 2.80 -33.39
CA ILE A 200 -27.70 2.49 -32.11
C ILE A 200 -28.69 3.61 -31.81
N ASP A 201 -29.98 3.28 -31.80
CA ASP A 201 -31.07 4.18 -31.47
C ASP A 201 -31.58 3.90 -30.05
N ASN A 202 -32.16 4.91 -29.39
CA ASN A 202 -32.82 4.81 -28.08
C ASN A 202 -31.92 4.41 -26.89
N GLY A 203 -30.61 4.61 -27.06
CA GLY A 203 -29.62 4.46 -25.99
C GLY A 203 -28.21 4.73 -26.49
N SER A 204 -27.24 4.53 -25.60
CA SER A 204 -25.82 4.72 -25.93
C SER A 204 -24.96 3.58 -25.38
N VAL A 205 -23.97 3.19 -26.17
CA VAL A 205 -22.97 2.17 -25.80
C VAL A 205 -21.59 2.80 -25.88
N THR A 206 -20.85 2.70 -24.78
CA THR A 206 -19.45 3.14 -24.71
C THR A 206 -18.56 1.99 -24.30
N VAL A 207 -17.30 2.03 -24.76
CA VAL A 207 -16.33 0.98 -24.50
C VAL A 207 -14.99 1.57 -24.07
N SER A 208 -14.38 0.94 -23.07
CA SER A 208 -13.04 1.31 -22.60
C SER A 208 -12.22 0.05 -22.28
N PRO A 209 -11.02 -0.10 -22.89
CA PRO A 209 -10.43 0.73 -23.96
C PRO A 209 -11.06 0.48 -25.35
N LYS A 210 -10.79 1.34 -26.35
CA LYS A 210 -11.26 1.19 -27.76
C LYS A 210 -10.44 0.21 -28.60
N SER A 211 -9.29 -0.23 -28.09
CA SER A 211 -8.50 -1.32 -28.64
C SER A 211 -7.77 -2.02 -27.51
N ALA A 212 -7.50 -3.30 -27.71
CA ALA A 212 -6.87 -4.13 -26.69
C ALA A 212 -6.09 -5.29 -27.32
N SER A 213 -4.98 -5.66 -26.70
CA SER A 213 -4.35 -6.95 -26.95
C SER A 213 -5.25 -8.08 -26.41
N SER A 214 -5.16 -9.25 -27.04
CA SER A 214 -5.95 -10.41 -26.61
C SER A 214 -5.74 -10.74 -25.12
N GLY A 215 -6.81 -11.18 -24.45
CA GLY A 215 -6.85 -11.54 -23.04
C GLY A 215 -7.08 -10.34 -22.10
N ARG A 216 -6.99 -9.10 -22.60
CA ARG A 216 -7.27 -7.92 -21.78
C ARG A 216 -8.77 -7.80 -21.52
N THR A 217 -9.12 -7.37 -20.31
CA THR A 217 -10.52 -7.06 -19.98
C THR A 217 -10.92 -5.75 -20.64
N VAL A 218 -12.05 -5.77 -21.33
CA VAL A 218 -12.71 -4.60 -21.91
C VAL A 218 -14.00 -4.37 -21.15
N THR A 219 -14.32 -3.11 -20.85
CA THR A 219 -15.57 -2.71 -20.19
C THR A 219 -16.48 -2.03 -21.19
N ILE A 220 -17.72 -2.49 -21.26
CA ILE A 220 -18.83 -1.90 -21.99
C ILE A 220 -19.73 -1.20 -20.97
N THR A 221 -20.18 0.02 -21.28
CA THR A 221 -21.18 0.73 -20.50
C THR A 221 -22.34 1.08 -21.41
N VAL A 222 -23.51 0.56 -21.07
CA VAL A 222 -24.77 0.75 -21.78
C VAL A 222 -25.64 1.70 -20.97
N LYS A 223 -26.21 2.69 -21.64
CA LYS A 223 -27.15 3.66 -21.05
C LYS A 223 -28.37 3.78 -21.96
N PRO A 224 -29.50 3.13 -21.62
CA PRO A 224 -30.77 3.34 -22.31
C PRO A 224 -31.25 4.79 -22.19
N ASP A 225 -31.99 5.27 -23.19
CA ASP A 225 -32.70 6.54 -23.12
C ASP A 225 -33.98 6.42 -22.28
N GLY A 226 -34.57 7.56 -21.91
CA GLY A 226 -35.79 7.57 -21.11
C GLY A 226 -36.95 6.87 -21.83
N GLY A 227 -37.59 5.90 -21.16
CA GLY A 227 -38.67 5.10 -21.73
C GLY A 227 -38.22 3.82 -22.44
N TYR A 228 -36.92 3.52 -22.44
CA TYR A 228 -36.36 2.32 -23.06
C TYR A 228 -35.51 1.51 -22.07
N GLU A 229 -35.42 0.20 -22.31
CA GLU A 229 -34.49 -0.71 -21.65
C GLU A 229 -33.63 -1.48 -22.66
N LEU A 230 -32.48 -2.00 -22.21
CA LEU A 230 -31.62 -2.82 -23.05
C LEU A 230 -32.34 -4.14 -23.36
N ASP A 231 -32.54 -4.41 -24.64
CA ASP A 231 -33.15 -5.64 -25.14
C ASP A 231 -32.06 -6.69 -25.40
N GLU A 232 -31.14 -6.40 -26.31
CA GLU A 232 -30.04 -7.29 -26.66
C GLU A 232 -28.69 -6.54 -26.65
N LEU A 233 -27.64 -7.22 -26.14
CA LEU A 233 -26.25 -6.77 -26.24
C LEU A 233 -25.41 -7.90 -26.81
N THR A 234 -24.96 -7.71 -28.05
CA THR A 234 -24.21 -8.72 -28.79
C THR A 234 -22.79 -8.25 -29.03
N VAL A 235 -21.83 -9.13 -28.71
CA VAL A 235 -20.40 -8.85 -28.88
C VAL A 235 -19.79 -9.99 -29.67
N THR A 236 -19.33 -9.71 -30.89
CA THR A 236 -18.83 -10.74 -31.82
C THR A 236 -17.38 -10.50 -32.19
N ASP A 237 -16.70 -11.59 -32.51
CA ASP A 237 -15.33 -11.58 -33.02
C ASP A 237 -15.30 -11.38 -34.56
N LYS A 238 -14.12 -11.36 -35.18
CA LYS A 238 -13.99 -11.16 -36.64
C LYS A 238 -14.71 -12.20 -37.51
N ASN A 239 -15.00 -13.40 -36.98
CA ASN A 239 -15.66 -14.49 -37.67
C ASN A 239 -17.18 -14.47 -37.45
N GLY A 240 -17.69 -13.58 -36.59
CA GLY A 240 -19.09 -13.54 -36.18
C GLY A 240 -19.41 -14.43 -34.98
N ASP A 241 -18.39 -14.99 -34.31
CA ASP A 241 -18.60 -15.82 -33.13
C ASP A 241 -18.91 -14.93 -31.90
N GLU A 242 -19.96 -15.28 -31.15
CA GLU A 242 -20.33 -14.55 -29.93
C GLU A 242 -19.29 -14.68 -28.81
N ILE A 243 -19.03 -13.57 -28.14
CA ILE A 243 -18.07 -13.43 -27.05
C ILE A 243 -18.84 -13.34 -25.74
N LYS A 244 -18.59 -14.30 -24.85
CA LYS A 244 -19.22 -14.35 -23.54
C LYS A 244 -18.95 -13.09 -22.71
N LEU A 245 -20.03 -12.47 -22.24
CA LEU A 245 -20.00 -11.32 -21.35
C LEU A 245 -20.11 -11.73 -19.88
N THR A 246 -19.57 -10.88 -19.02
CA THR A 246 -19.79 -10.89 -17.57
C THR A 246 -20.49 -9.60 -17.17
N ASP A 247 -21.74 -9.71 -16.73
CA ASP A 247 -22.52 -8.61 -16.17
C ASP A 247 -21.94 -8.17 -14.83
N LYS A 248 -21.82 -6.85 -14.64
CA LYS A 248 -21.33 -6.19 -13.42
C LYS A 248 -22.39 -5.36 -12.72
N GLY A 249 -23.63 -5.33 -13.22
CA GLY A 249 -24.68 -4.44 -12.77
C GLY A 249 -24.52 -3.02 -13.32
N ASP A 250 -25.55 -2.18 -13.09
CA ASP A 250 -25.56 -0.76 -13.45
C ASP A 250 -25.21 -0.47 -14.93
N GLY A 251 -25.67 -1.32 -15.84
CA GLY A 251 -25.42 -1.20 -17.29
C GLY A 251 -23.96 -1.46 -17.69
N LYS A 252 -23.15 -2.12 -16.84
CA LYS A 252 -21.74 -2.43 -17.13
C LYS A 252 -21.54 -3.91 -17.43
N TYR A 253 -20.87 -4.18 -18.54
CA TYR A 253 -20.52 -5.53 -18.97
C TYR A 253 -19.01 -5.61 -19.22
N THR A 254 -18.43 -6.80 -19.02
CA THR A 254 -17.01 -7.02 -19.27
C THR A 254 -16.78 -8.28 -20.09
N PHE A 255 -15.77 -8.25 -20.96
CA PHE A 255 -15.32 -9.42 -21.71
C PHE A 255 -13.80 -9.45 -21.83
N LYS A 256 -13.27 -10.60 -22.25
CA LYS A 256 -11.84 -10.80 -22.52
C LYS A 256 -11.58 -10.67 -24.02
N MET A 257 -10.67 -9.77 -24.40
CA MET A 257 -10.39 -9.49 -25.81
C MET A 257 -9.92 -10.76 -26.56
N PRO A 258 -10.55 -11.16 -27.66
CA PRO A 258 -10.06 -12.28 -28.48
C PRO A 258 -8.79 -11.87 -29.25
N ARG A 259 -8.22 -12.81 -30.00
CA ARG A 259 -7.10 -12.53 -30.94
C ARG A 259 -7.60 -11.98 -32.28
N SER A 260 -8.63 -11.15 -32.25
CA SER A 260 -9.34 -10.62 -33.42
C SER A 260 -10.04 -9.30 -33.08
N LYS A 261 -10.43 -8.53 -34.11
CA LYS A 261 -11.29 -7.36 -33.92
C LYS A 261 -12.62 -7.79 -33.30
N VAL A 262 -13.24 -6.87 -32.56
CA VAL A 262 -14.55 -7.07 -31.93
C VAL A 262 -15.55 -6.05 -32.44
N THR A 263 -16.78 -6.48 -32.66
CA THR A 263 -17.93 -5.63 -32.96
C THR A 263 -18.92 -5.72 -31.79
N ILE A 264 -19.47 -4.57 -31.38
CA ILE A 264 -20.47 -4.46 -30.32
C ILE A 264 -21.75 -3.87 -30.94
N GLU A 265 -22.85 -4.60 -30.81
CA GLU A 265 -24.17 -4.23 -31.26
C GLU A 265 -25.12 -4.23 -30.05
N ALA A 266 -26.10 -3.33 -30.05
CA ALA A 266 -27.11 -3.28 -29.00
C ALA A 266 -28.46 -2.84 -29.56
N SER A 267 -29.54 -3.45 -29.07
CA SER A 267 -30.93 -3.03 -29.31
C SER A 267 -31.58 -2.59 -28.02
N PHE A 268 -32.55 -1.68 -28.12
CA PHE A 268 -33.33 -1.19 -27.00
C PHE A 268 -34.82 -1.35 -27.32
N VAL A 269 -35.61 -1.70 -26.31
CA VAL A 269 -37.07 -1.87 -26.41
C VAL A 269 -37.76 -0.84 -25.52
N GLU A 270 -38.92 -0.34 -25.96
CA GLU A 270 -39.76 0.53 -25.13
C GLU A 270 -40.25 -0.20 -23.89
N ILE A 271 -40.15 0.47 -22.75
CA ILE A 271 -40.71 -0.03 -21.50
C ILE A 271 -42.24 0.11 -21.63
N ASP A 272 -42.95 -1.02 -21.69
CA ASP A 272 -44.40 -1.02 -21.76
C ASP A 272 -44.97 -0.46 -20.45
N HIS A 273 -45.35 0.81 -20.48
CA HIS A 273 -46.14 1.42 -19.44
C HIS A 273 -47.56 0.85 -19.56
N GLN A 274 -47.81 -0.30 -18.92
CA GLN A 274 -49.18 -0.63 -18.55
C GLN A 274 -49.67 0.46 -17.59
N ASP A 275 -50.38 1.43 -18.17
CA ASP A 275 -51.16 2.44 -17.48
C ASP A 275 -52.12 1.75 -16.52
N THR A 276 -51.68 1.56 -15.27
CA THR A 276 -52.61 1.35 -14.16
C THR A 276 -53.19 2.72 -13.80
N CYS A 277 -54.16 3.17 -14.60
CA CYS A 277 -55.01 4.29 -14.24
C CYS A 277 -55.68 3.98 -12.88
N PRO A 278 -55.49 4.81 -11.82
CA PRO A 278 -56.30 4.68 -10.63
C PRO A 278 -57.74 5.07 -10.99
N ALA A 279 -58.67 4.12 -10.87
CA ALA A 279 -60.09 4.41 -11.02
C ALA A 279 -60.50 5.50 -10.01
N ALA A 280 -60.74 6.71 -10.52
CA ALA A 280 -61.31 7.80 -9.75
C ALA A 280 -62.72 7.40 -9.31
N GLY A 281 -62.91 7.32 -7.99
CA GLY A 281 -64.24 7.23 -7.39
C GLY A 281 -65.05 8.48 -7.73
N PHE A 282 -66.18 8.28 -8.42
CA PHE A 282 -67.25 9.26 -8.46
C PHE A 282 -68.58 8.60 -8.05
N ARG A 283 -69.03 9.08 -6.89
CA ARG A 283 -70.36 9.02 -6.25
C ARG A 283 -70.89 7.68 -5.77
#